data_AF-A0A1U9RRT4-F1
#
_entry.id   AF-A0A1U9RRT4-F1
#
_cell.length_a   1.000
_cell.length_b   1.000
_cell.length_c   1.000
_cell.angle_alpha   90.00
_cell.angle_beta   90.00
_cell.angle_gamma   90.00
#
_symmetry.space_group_name_H-M   'P 1'
#
loop_
_entity.id
_entity.type
_entity.pdbx_description
1 polymer ?
#
loop_
_entity_poly.entity_id
_entity_poly.type
_entity_poly.pdbx_seq_one_letter_code
_entity_poly.pdbx_strand_id
1 'polypeptide(L)'
;MNKFYNKFKNIKKILNNNYIIISYDFKNVKKTLINLILTKTNFKIIYLNHKELSFFKLSKYKNLYFLLIKNDLILIKNVLFNIFSFLELKPIFLFSNNCFIKKIPIKEFSNLSKENLILEFIKFIKSKFLKLIKLLKQYEKYIN
;
A
#
# COMPACT_ATOMS: atom_id res chain seq x y z
N MET A 1 22.95 18.75 -21.13
CA MET A 1 21.58 18.28 -20.80
C MET A 1 21.42 18.18 -19.29
N ASN A 2 20.33 18.69 -18.72
CA ASN A 2 20.09 18.70 -17.27
C ASN A 2 19.83 17.27 -16.75
N LYS A 3 20.58 16.81 -15.74
CA LYS A 3 20.47 15.44 -15.18
C LYS A 3 19.04 15.09 -14.76
N PHE A 4 18.30 16.06 -14.20
CA PHE A 4 16.91 15.87 -13.79
C PHE A 4 15.97 15.62 -14.97
N TYR A 5 16.16 16.35 -16.06
CA TYR A 5 15.37 16.19 -17.28
C TYR A 5 15.60 14.82 -17.93
N ASN A 6 16.85 14.32 -17.93
CA ASN A 6 17.16 12.99 -18.44
C ASN A 6 16.47 11.89 -17.62
N LYS A 7 16.48 12.04 -16.29
CA LYS A 7 15.77 11.11 -15.39
C LYS A 7 14.26 11.13 -15.64
N PHE A 8 13.66 12.31 -15.79
CA PHE A 8 12.26 12.47 -16.18
C PHE A 8 11.95 11.77 -17.51
N LYS A 9 12.76 12.02 -18.55
CA LYS A 9 12.59 11.39 -19.88
C LYS A 9 12.66 9.87 -19.80
N ASN A 10 13.58 9.32 -18.99
CA ASN A 10 13.69 7.88 -18.78
C ASN A 10 12.46 7.29 -18.07
N ILE A 11 11.95 7.94 -17.03
CA ILE A 11 10.74 7.51 -16.34
C ILE A 11 9.53 7.54 -17.29
N LYS A 12 9.40 8.60 -18.10
CA LYS A 12 8.33 8.72 -19.09
C LYS A 12 8.40 7.61 -20.16
N LYS A 13 9.62 7.27 -20.60
CA LYS A 13 9.84 6.12 -21.51
C LYS A 13 9.41 4.80 -20.88
N ILE A 14 9.71 4.59 -19.60
CA ILE A 14 9.30 3.37 -18.87
C ILE A 14 7.79 3.27 -18.77
N LEU A 15 7.09 4.36 -18.42
CA LEU A 15 5.62 4.39 -18.36
C LEU A 15 4.98 4.01 -19.69
N ASN A 16 5.50 4.56 -20.79
CA ASN A 16 5.04 4.23 -22.14
C ASN A 16 5.22 2.73 -22.49
N ASN A 17 6.16 2.04 -21.85
CA ASN A 17 6.41 0.60 -22.03
C ASN A 17 5.53 -0.28 -21.12
N ASN A 18 4.30 0.15 -20.83
CA ASN A 18 3.32 -0.58 -20.02
C ASN A 18 3.75 -0.79 -18.56
N TYR A 19 4.32 0.24 -17.94
CA TYR A 19 4.61 0.26 -16.50
C TYR A 19 3.69 1.22 -15.77
N ILE A 20 3.44 0.92 -14.50
CA ILE A 20 2.76 1.75 -13.53
C ILE A 20 3.75 2.22 -12.47
N ILE A 21 3.60 3.47 -12.05
CA ILE A 21 4.29 4.03 -10.90
C ILE A 21 3.36 3.96 -9.69
N ILE A 22 3.83 3.30 -8.64
CA ILE A 22 3.23 3.41 -7.30
C ILE A 22 4.09 4.35 -6.48
N SER A 23 3.50 5.42 -5.95
CA SER A 23 4.22 6.42 -5.17
C SER A 23 4.06 6.19 -3.67
N TYR A 24 5.17 6.23 -2.93
CA TYR A 24 5.20 6.15 -1.47
C TYR A 24 6.09 7.23 -0.86
N ASP A 25 5.82 7.59 0.39
CA ASP A 25 6.77 8.32 1.23
C ASP A 25 7.42 7.33 2.21
N PHE A 26 8.70 7.03 1.97
CA PHE A 26 9.50 6.14 2.82
C PHE A 26 10.46 6.92 3.73
N LYS A 27 10.27 8.23 3.95
CA LYS A 27 11.21 9.07 4.72
C LYS A 27 11.54 8.50 6.11
N ASN A 28 10.57 7.87 6.77
CA ASN A 28 10.74 7.31 8.12
C ASN A 28 10.97 5.79 8.13
N VAL A 29 11.16 5.16 6.97
CA VAL A 29 11.35 3.71 6.87
C VAL A 29 12.85 3.39 6.88
N LYS A 30 13.26 2.46 7.73
CA LYS A 30 14.65 1.99 7.77
C LYS A 30 15.04 1.41 6.41
N LYS A 31 16.24 1.76 5.92
CA LYS A 31 16.77 1.27 4.63
C LYS A 31 16.81 -0.25 4.53
N THR A 32 17.05 -0.95 5.65
CA THR A 32 17.01 -2.41 5.73
C THR A 32 15.65 -2.99 5.35
N LEU A 33 14.55 -2.38 5.80
CA LEU A 33 13.19 -2.79 5.45
C LEU A 33 12.87 -2.53 3.98
N ILE A 34 13.32 -1.39 3.44
CA ILE A 34 13.16 -1.09 2.01
C ILE A 34 13.91 -2.13 1.16
N ASN A 35 15.14 -2.48 1.57
CA ASN A 35 15.93 -3.51 0.88
C ASN A 35 15.26 -4.88 0.94
N LEU A 36 14.64 -5.27 2.07
CA LEU A 36 13.88 -6.51 2.18
C LEU A 36 12.66 -6.56 1.25
N ILE A 37 11.99 -5.43 1.05
CA ILE A 37 10.89 -5.35 0.08
C ILE A 37 11.44 -5.51 -1.33
N LEU A 38 12.53 -4.81 -1.65
CA LEU A 38 13.22 -4.90 -2.95
C LEU A 38 13.70 -6.31 -3.28
N THR A 39 14.24 -7.07 -2.32
CA THR A 39 14.69 -8.44 -2.58
C THR A 39 13.54 -9.40 -2.85
N LYS A 40 12.37 -9.17 -2.22
CA LYS A 40 11.17 -10.00 -2.43
C LYS A 40 10.40 -9.66 -3.69
N THR A 41 10.70 -8.53 -4.35
CA THR A 41 9.86 -8.02 -5.43
C THR A 41 10.68 -7.54 -6.62
N ASN A 42 10.34 -8.02 -7.83
CA ASN A 42 11.01 -7.63 -9.07
C ASN A 42 10.55 -6.25 -9.57
N PHE A 43 10.69 -5.20 -8.76
CA PHE A 43 10.44 -3.82 -9.19
C PHE A 43 11.58 -2.88 -8.87
N LYS A 44 11.65 -1.77 -9.61
CA LYS A 44 12.68 -0.74 -9.44
C LYS A 44 12.14 0.40 -8.60
N ILE A 45 12.87 0.81 -7.57
CA ILE A 45 12.57 2.02 -6.79
C ILE A 45 13.42 3.19 -7.30
N ILE A 46 12.78 4.34 -7.49
CA ILE A 46 13.45 5.61 -7.81
C ILE A 46 13.06 6.64 -6.77
N TYR A 47 14.04 7.19 -6.07
CA TYR A 47 13.84 8.37 -5.22
C TYR A 47 13.74 9.63 -6.09
N LEU A 48 12.76 10.49 -5.79
CA LEU A 48 12.59 11.81 -6.40
C LEU A 48 12.51 12.89 -5.34
N ASN A 49 13.32 13.94 -5.50
CA ASN A 49 13.23 15.14 -4.68
C ASN A 49 12.24 16.16 -5.26
N HIS A 50 11.95 17.23 -4.52
CA HIS A 50 11.01 18.28 -4.93
C HIS A 50 11.30 18.86 -6.33
N LYS A 51 12.58 19.10 -6.66
CA LYS A 51 12.98 19.64 -7.96
C LYS A 51 12.74 18.65 -9.10
N GLU A 52 12.83 17.35 -8.84
CA GLU A 52 12.54 16.31 -9.81
C GLU A 52 11.03 16.09 -9.97
N LEU A 53 10.27 16.20 -8.88
CA LEU A 53 8.81 16.07 -8.87
C LEU A 53 8.09 17.20 -9.62
N SER A 54 8.68 18.39 -9.70
CA SER A 54 8.12 19.50 -10.48
C SER A 54 7.95 19.17 -11.96
N PHE A 55 8.85 18.36 -12.56
CA PHE A 55 8.72 17.88 -13.93
C PHE A 55 7.48 17.01 -14.17
N PHE A 56 6.93 16.40 -13.10
CA PHE A 56 5.69 15.62 -13.13
C PHE A 56 4.46 16.43 -12.70
N LYS A 57 4.58 17.75 -12.48
CA LYS A 57 3.54 18.60 -11.86
C LYS A 57 3.15 18.13 -10.45
N LEU A 58 4.11 17.57 -9.70
CA LEU A 58 3.93 17.01 -8.36
C LEU A 58 4.66 17.84 -7.28
N SER A 59 4.87 19.13 -7.52
CA SER A 59 5.62 20.05 -6.62
C SER A 59 5.03 20.16 -5.20
N LYS A 60 3.76 19.81 -5.01
CA LYS A 60 3.13 19.78 -3.68
C LYS A 60 3.75 18.74 -2.73
N TYR A 61 4.51 17.77 -3.25
CA TYR A 61 5.19 16.76 -2.45
C TYR A 61 6.68 17.10 -2.31
N LYS A 62 7.23 16.96 -1.10
CA LYS A 62 8.64 17.24 -0.84
C LYS A 62 9.54 16.20 -1.48
N ASN A 63 9.42 14.95 -1.07
CA ASN A 63 10.20 13.83 -1.59
C ASN A 63 9.30 12.61 -1.73
N LEU A 64 9.50 11.81 -2.78
CA LEU A 64 8.69 10.60 -3.03
C LEU A 64 9.56 9.49 -3.59
N TYR A 65 9.13 8.26 -3.35
CA TYR A 65 9.70 7.06 -3.94
C TYR A 65 8.72 6.50 -4.97
N PHE A 66 9.20 6.36 -6.20
CA PHE A 66 8.45 5.76 -7.30
C PHE A 66 8.86 4.30 -7.44
N LEU A 67 7.90 3.41 -7.23
CA LEU A 67 8.01 2.00 -7.54
C LEU A 67 7.53 1.80 -8.97
N LEU A 68 8.44 1.35 -9.84
CA LEU A 68 8.15 1.06 -11.24
C LEU A 68 7.80 -0.42 -11.40
N ILE A 69 6.55 -0.68 -11.73
CA ILE A 69 5.97 -2.03 -11.77
C ILE A 69 5.38 -2.27 -13.14
N LYS A 70 5.56 -3.46 -13.73
CA LYS A 70 4.83 -3.81 -14.96
C LYS A 70 3.33 -3.72 -14.70
N ASN A 71 2.56 -3.27 -15.69
CA ASN A 71 1.12 -3.16 -15.58
C ASN A 71 0.46 -4.55 -15.59
N ASP A 72 0.50 -5.20 -14.44
CA ASP A 72 -0.10 -6.49 -14.13
C ASP A 72 -0.89 -6.32 -12.83
N LEU A 73 -2.21 -6.53 -12.92
CA LEU A 73 -3.14 -6.33 -11.81
C LEU A 73 -2.80 -7.18 -10.58
N ILE A 74 -2.41 -8.44 -10.80
CA ILE A 74 -2.08 -9.38 -9.72
C ILE A 74 -0.79 -8.93 -9.04
N LEU A 75 0.20 -8.56 -9.84
CA LEU A 75 1.50 -8.11 -9.34
C LEU A 75 1.36 -6.79 -8.57
N ILE A 76 0.60 -5.83 -9.10
CA ILE A 76 0.30 -4.55 -8.43
C ILE A 76 -0.41 -4.81 -7.09
N LYS A 77 -1.45 -5.65 -7.08
CA LYS A 77 -2.19 -6.00 -5.86
C LYS A 77 -1.26 -6.62 -4.82
N ASN A 78 -0.43 -7.58 -5.21
CA ASN A 78 0.49 -8.25 -4.30
C ASN A 78 1.52 -7.29 -3.72
N VAL A 79 2.06 -6.37 -4.52
CA VAL A 79 3.00 -5.36 -4.04
C VAL A 79 2.34 -4.39 -3.07
N LEU A 80 1.15 -3.89 -3.41
CA LEU A 80 0.39 -3.01 -2.53
C LEU A 80 0.08 -3.68 -1.18
N PHE A 81 -0.36 -4.94 -1.23
CA PHE A 81 -0.66 -5.73 -0.03
C PHE A 81 0.60 -5.94 0.80
N ASN A 82 1.70 -6.42 0.19
CA ASN A 82 2.95 -6.67 0.89
C ASN A 82 3.49 -5.40 1.58
N ILE A 83 3.56 -4.27 0.86
CA ILE A 83 4.07 -3.03 1.43
C ILE A 83 3.18 -2.58 2.60
N PHE A 84 1.86 -2.69 2.45
CA PHE A 84 0.94 -2.34 3.53
C PHE A 84 1.05 -3.29 4.72
N SER A 85 1.17 -4.60 4.53
CA SER A 85 1.31 -5.56 5.63
C SER A 85 2.66 -5.46 6.35
N PHE A 86 3.74 -5.10 5.65
CA PHE A 86 5.08 -5.00 6.25
C PHE A 86 5.39 -3.64 6.86
N LEU A 87 4.88 -2.54 6.27
CA LEU A 87 5.22 -1.18 6.69
C LEU A 87 4.03 -0.39 7.23
N GLU A 88 2.81 -0.92 7.12
CA GLU A 88 1.55 -0.21 7.41
C GLU A 88 1.39 1.10 6.60
N LEU A 89 2.15 1.21 5.51
CA LEU A 89 2.16 2.39 4.65
C LEU A 89 1.21 2.25 3.49
N LYS A 90 0.45 3.32 3.25
CA LYS A 90 -0.40 3.45 2.07
C LYS A 90 0.35 4.19 0.95
N PRO A 91 0.16 3.78 -0.31
CA PRO A 91 0.58 4.55 -1.45
C PRO A 91 -0.17 5.88 -1.49
N ILE A 92 0.49 6.90 -1.99
CA ILE A 92 -0.03 8.26 -2.10
C ILE A 92 -0.82 8.40 -3.40
N PHE A 93 -0.36 7.78 -4.48
CA PHE A 93 -1.04 7.71 -5.76
C PHE A 93 -0.44 6.62 -6.65
N LEU A 94 -1.21 6.24 -7.66
CA LEU A 94 -0.80 5.43 -8.80
C LEU A 94 -0.80 6.30 -10.06
N PHE A 95 0.19 6.10 -10.92
CA PHE A 95 0.31 6.81 -12.18
C PHE A 95 0.70 5.86 -13.32
N SER A 96 -0.10 5.85 -14.39
CA SER A 96 0.17 5.06 -15.61
C SER A 96 -0.38 5.80 -16.82
N ASN A 97 0.38 5.98 -17.89
CA ASN A 97 -0.07 6.54 -19.18
C ASN A 97 -1.21 7.57 -19.07
N ASN A 98 -0.89 8.77 -18.58
CA ASN A 98 -1.82 9.90 -18.36
C ASN A 98 -2.96 9.66 -17.35
N CYS A 99 -3.15 8.46 -16.82
CA CYS A 99 -4.07 8.16 -15.74
C CYS A 99 -3.41 8.37 -14.37
N PHE A 100 -4.07 9.12 -13.49
CA PHE A 100 -3.59 9.42 -12.14
C PHE A 100 -4.66 9.07 -11.11
N ILE A 101 -4.40 8.07 -10.27
CA ILE A 101 -5.34 7.55 -9.28
C ILE A 101 -4.83 7.93 -7.89
N LYS A 102 -5.58 8.78 -7.18
CA LYS A 102 -5.24 9.23 -5.82
C LYS A 102 -5.81 8.33 -4.73
N LYS A 103 -7.02 7.82 -4.91
CA LYS A 103 -7.70 6.96 -3.93
C LYS A 103 -7.45 5.51 -4.29
N ILE A 104 -6.73 4.80 -3.41
CA ILE A 104 -6.35 3.41 -3.60
C ILE A 104 -6.97 2.61 -2.43
N PRO A 105 -7.94 1.73 -2.68
CA PRO A 105 -8.74 1.08 -1.62
C PRO A 105 -8.00 -0.07 -0.92
N ILE A 106 -6.87 0.21 -0.27
CA ILE A 106 -6.01 -0.84 0.33
C ILE A 106 -6.59 -1.46 1.58
N LYS A 107 -7.36 -0.71 2.39
CA LYS A 107 -8.05 -1.28 3.55
C LYS A 107 -9.08 -2.34 3.13
N GLU A 108 -9.76 -2.10 2.00
CA GLU A 108 -10.73 -3.06 1.46
C GLU A 108 -10.01 -4.32 0.94
N PHE A 109 -8.84 -4.16 0.30
CA PHE A 109 -8.01 -5.29 -0.12
C PHE A 109 -7.42 -6.07 1.06
N SER A 110 -7.04 -5.41 2.16
CA SER A 110 -6.50 -6.09 3.34
C SER A 110 -7.56 -6.85 4.12
N ASN A 111 -8.79 -6.35 4.17
CA ASN A 111 -9.90 -7.04 4.85
C ASN A 111 -10.32 -8.34 4.15
N LEU A 112 -9.99 -8.49 2.86
CA LEU A 112 -10.24 -9.70 2.09
C LEU A 112 -9.17 -10.80 2.27
N SER A 113 -8.16 -10.62 3.13
CA SER A 113 -7.19 -11.68 3.42
C SER A 113 -7.84 -12.79 4.27
N LYS A 114 -7.49 -14.06 4.00
CA LYS A 114 -8.01 -15.21 4.76
C LYS A 114 -7.76 -15.08 6.27
N GLU A 115 -6.63 -14.49 6.67
CA GLU A 115 -6.28 -14.26 8.07
C GLU A 115 -7.21 -13.24 8.75
N ASN A 116 -7.57 -12.16 8.06
CA ASN A 116 -8.54 -11.19 8.60
C ASN A 116 -9.95 -11.78 8.68
N LEU A 117 -10.34 -12.60 7.71
CA LEU A 117 -11.60 -13.34 7.78
C LEU A 117 -11.63 -14.31 8.97
N ILE A 118 -10.54 -15.01 9.25
CA ILE A 118 -10.41 -15.89 10.42
C ILE A 118 -10.48 -15.07 11.72
N LEU A 119 -9.78 -13.94 11.80
CA LEU A 119 -9.84 -13.05 12.97
C LEU A 119 -11.23 -12.45 13.21
N GLU A 120 -11.92 -12.03 12.15
CA GLU A 120 -13.30 -11.54 12.23
C GLU A 120 -14.26 -12.65 12.65
N PHE A 121 -14.08 -13.87 12.13
CA PHE A 121 -14.86 -15.05 12.52
C PHE A 121 -14.67 -15.40 14.00
N ILE A 122 -13.42 -15.41 14.49
CA ILE A 122 -13.11 -15.62 15.91
C ILE A 122 -13.76 -14.54 16.78
N LYS A 123 -13.67 -13.27 16.39
CA LYS A 123 -14.32 -12.17 17.11
C LYS A 123 -15.84 -12.33 17.16
N PHE A 124 -16.45 -12.75 16.05
CA PHE A 124 -17.87 -13.01 15.97
C PHE A 124 -18.31 -14.12 16.94
N ILE A 125 -17.62 -15.27 16.95
CA ILE A 125 -17.89 -16.37 17.88
C ILE A 125 -17.72 -15.90 19.33
N LYS A 126 -16.62 -15.22 19.66
CA LYS A 126 -16.36 -14.70 21.01
C LYS A 126 -17.48 -13.78 21.51
N SER A 127 -18.03 -12.95 20.62
CA SER A 127 -19.14 -12.05 20.96
C SER A 127 -20.42 -12.81 21.32
N LYS A 128 -20.71 -13.91 20.61
CA LYS A 128 -21.87 -14.78 20.87
C LYS A 128 -21.73 -15.50 22.21
N PHE A 129 -20.55 -16.06 22.50
CA PHE A 129 -20.27 -16.68 23.79
C PHE A 129 -20.42 -15.70 24.96
N LEU A 130 -19.86 -14.49 24.85
CA LEU A 130 -20.01 -13.46 25.89
C LEU A 130 -21.47 -13.08 26.13
N LYS A 131 -22.28 -13.01 25.07
CA LYS A 131 -23.72 -12.72 25.17
C LYS A 131 -24.46 -13.85 25.89
N LEU A 132 -24.10 -15.10 25.58
CA LEU A 132 -24.66 -16.29 26.22
C LEU A 132 -24.30 -16.34 27.72
N ILE A 133 -23.04 -16.07 28.08
CA ILE A 133 -22.59 -15.98 29.46
C ILE A 133 -23.35 -14.89 30.23
N LYS A 134 -23.57 -13.72 29.60
CA LYS A 134 -24.36 -12.64 30.21
C LYS A 134 -25.80 -13.05 30.48
N LEU A 135 -26.44 -13.74 29.53
CA LEU A 135 -27.80 -14.25 29.68
C LEU A 135 -27.90 -15.28 30.82
N LEU A 136 -26.94 -16.21 30.90
CA LEU A 136 -26.88 -17.19 31.98
C LEU A 136 -26.71 -16.53 33.35
N LYS A 137 -25.79 -15.55 33.47
CA LYS A 137 -25.61 -14.76 34.71
C LYS A 137 -26.85 -13.95 35.09
N GLN A 138 -27.62 -13.46 34.12
CA GLN A 138 -28.89 -12.77 34.38
C GLN A 138 -29.95 -13.74 34.92
N TYR A 139 -30.01 -14.96 34.36
CA TYR A 139 -30.91 -16.00 34.84
C TYR A 139 -30.56 -16.47 36.25
N GLU A 140 -29.28 -16.66 36.55
CA GLU A 140 -28.80 -17.02 37.89
C GLU A 140 -29.21 -15.98 38.95
N LYS A 141 -29.14 -14.69 38.61
CA LYS A 141 -29.64 -13.58 39.45
C LYS A 141 -31.16 -13.53 39.61
N TYR A 142 -31.91 -14.23 38.77
CA TYR A 142 -33.38 -14.25 38.82
C TYR A 142 -33.89 -15.43 39.66
N ILE A 143 -33.05 -16.46 39.86
CA ILE A 143 -33.37 -17.69 40.59
C ILE A 143 -32.91 -17.62 42.06
N ASN A 144 -31.84 -16.86 42.35
CA ASN A 144 -31.39 -16.49 43.71
C ASN A 144 -31.96 -15.14 44.13
#